data_AF-A0A8W8IN33-F1
#
_entry.id   AF-A0A8W8IN33-F1
#
_cell.length_a   1.000
_cell.length_b   1.000
_cell.length_c   1.000
_cell.angle_alpha   90.00
_cell.angle_beta   90.00
_cell.angle_gamma   90.00
#
_symmetry.space_group_name_H-M   'P 1'
#
loop_
_entity.id
_entity.type
_entity.pdbx_description
1 polymer ?
#
loop_
_entity_poly.entity_id
_entity_poly.type
_entity_poly.pdbx_seq_one_letter_code
_entity_poly.pdbx_strand_id
1 'polypeptide(L)'
;MDIVWSSVLCLSAIITISQGKEVDLYVGIDEVEWTYKQTDNSDAVIRKAVYREYTDQSFSTRKPVTSQQGLLGPVLRASVGETLKIHVRNNAKRPFSFYTDGLKTQKNITGSATLGSPVSPGSTLTYIYIVTDNGPKSGSSAGDCVTSLYYSDVNFLQDTNSGLVGMLIVCQLGIDN
;
A
#
# COMPACT_ATOMS: atom_id res chain seq x y z
N MET A 1 56.09 34.92 -19.74
CA MET A 1 55.81 33.55 -20.26
C MET A 1 55.69 32.66 -19.02
N ASP A 2 54.53 32.55 -18.36
CA ASP A 2 53.17 32.27 -18.87
C ASP A 2 53.17 30.86 -19.52
N ILE A 3 52.40 29.84 -19.11
CA ILE A 3 51.00 29.82 -18.62
C ILE A 3 50.66 28.55 -17.80
N VAL A 4 49.53 28.61 -17.07
CA VAL A 4 48.83 27.55 -16.27
C VAL A 4 48.07 26.50 -17.13
N TRP A 5 47.47 25.40 -16.66
CA TRP A 5 47.11 24.87 -15.31
C TRP A 5 47.15 23.31 -15.33
N SER A 6 47.34 22.61 -14.21
CA SER A 6 46.31 21.95 -13.36
C SER A 6 45.31 20.97 -14.04
N SER A 7 45.17 19.80 -13.39
CA SER A 7 43.97 18.95 -13.25
C SER A 7 43.30 18.32 -14.49
N VAL A 8 43.42 16.99 -14.58
CA VAL A 8 42.31 16.09 -14.99
C VAL A 8 42.16 15.00 -13.94
N LEU A 9 41.33 15.25 -12.93
CA LEU A 9 40.91 14.25 -11.94
C LEU A 9 39.55 13.67 -12.34
N CYS A 10 39.45 12.34 -12.21
CA CYS A 10 38.23 11.59 -11.90
C CYS A 10 36.94 11.98 -12.68
N LEU A 11 36.78 11.39 -13.87
CA LEU A 11 35.49 11.30 -14.56
C LEU A 11 34.88 9.89 -14.47
N SER A 12 34.97 9.28 -13.28
CA SER A 12 33.99 8.25 -12.88
C SER A 12 32.72 8.97 -12.43
N ALA A 13 31.93 9.42 -13.41
CA ALA A 13 30.55 9.77 -13.18
C ALA A 13 29.80 8.48 -12.78
N ILE A 14 29.83 8.17 -11.48
CA ILE A 14 28.92 7.19 -10.90
C ILE A 14 27.54 7.79 -11.12
N ILE A 15 26.84 7.27 -12.14
CA ILE A 15 25.42 7.53 -12.32
C ILE A 15 24.75 6.93 -11.09
N THR A 16 24.60 7.76 -10.07
CA THR A 16 23.78 7.44 -8.91
C THR A 16 22.36 7.52 -9.41
N ILE A 17 21.91 6.42 -10.03
CA ILE A 17 20.49 6.15 -10.20
C ILE A 17 19.98 6.14 -8.77
N SER A 18 19.32 7.23 -8.37
CA SER A 18 18.54 7.29 -7.14
C SER A 18 17.45 6.24 -7.26
N GLN A 19 17.76 5.02 -6.86
CA GLN A 19 16.79 3.94 -6.78
C GLN A 19 15.72 4.40 -5.79
N GLY A 20 14.52 4.63 -6.31
CA GLY A 20 13.39 5.08 -5.51
C GLY A 20 13.20 4.19 -4.29
N LYS A 21 13.05 4.82 -3.13
CA LYS A 21 12.97 4.13 -1.83
C LYS A 21 11.92 3.02 -1.88
N GLU A 22 12.33 1.81 -1.53
CA GLU A 22 11.42 0.69 -1.36
C GLU A 22 10.74 0.77 0.02
N VAL A 23 9.45 0.46 0.07
CA VAL A 23 8.64 0.51 1.30
C VAL A 23 7.83 -0.79 1.41
N ASP A 24 8.23 -1.64 2.34
CA ASP A 24 7.54 -2.90 2.66
C ASP A 24 6.39 -2.65 3.64
N LEU A 25 5.20 -3.17 3.31
CA LEU A 25 3.96 -2.99 4.05
C LEU A 25 3.33 -4.38 4.29
N TYR A 26 3.07 -4.71 5.56
CA TYR A 26 2.54 -6.02 5.96
C TYR A 26 1.05 -5.89 6.31
N VAL A 27 0.17 -6.46 5.48
CA VAL A 27 -1.28 -6.36 5.62
C VAL A 27 -1.89 -7.75 5.74
N GLY A 28 -2.62 -8.01 6.82
CA GLY A 28 -3.45 -9.20 6.98
C GLY A 28 -4.88 -8.94 6.54
N ILE A 29 -5.51 -9.95 5.96
CA ILE A 29 -6.96 -10.05 5.76
C ILE A 29 -7.51 -10.95 6.87
N ASP A 30 -8.20 -10.34 7.83
CA ASP A 30 -8.64 -10.98 9.06
C ASP A 30 -10.17 -11.05 9.16
N GLU A 31 -10.71 -12.16 9.68
CA GLU A 31 -12.10 -12.23 10.12
C GLU A 31 -12.26 -11.58 11.50
N VAL A 32 -13.24 -10.68 11.64
CA VAL A 32 -13.60 -10.02 12.91
C VAL A 32 -15.09 -10.12 13.17
N GLU A 33 -15.47 -10.12 14.44
CA GLU A 33 -16.86 -9.94 14.87
C GLU A 33 -17.13 -8.44 15.05
N TRP A 34 -18.27 -7.98 14.54
CA TRP A 34 -18.59 -6.56 14.48
C TRP A 34 -20.08 -6.31 14.75
N THR A 35 -20.37 -5.40 15.68
CA THR A 35 -21.72 -4.92 15.96
C THR A 35 -21.81 -3.48 15.48
N TYR A 36 -22.72 -3.20 14.54
CA TYR A 36 -23.05 -1.83 14.18
C TYR A 36 -23.92 -1.21 15.27
N LYS A 37 -23.59 0.00 15.72
CA LYS A 37 -24.48 0.77 16.61
C LYS A 37 -25.73 1.20 15.83
N GLN A 38 -26.80 0.43 15.97
CA GLN A 38 -28.12 0.77 15.43
C GLN A 38 -28.91 1.60 16.46
N THR A 39 -29.82 2.45 15.98
CA THR A 39 -30.77 3.19 16.83
C THR A 39 -31.83 2.28 17.43
N ASP A 40 -32.18 1.18 16.75
CA ASP A 40 -33.04 0.13 17.28
C ASP A 40 -32.19 -0.94 17.97
N ASN A 41 -32.66 -1.38 19.13
CA ASN A 41 -31.94 -2.10 20.18
C ASN A 41 -31.52 -3.54 19.80
N SER A 42 -30.64 -3.66 18.80
CA SER A 42 -30.24 -4.90 18.13
C SER A 42 -28.74 -5.12 18.20
N ASP A 43 -28.31 -5.92 19.18
CA ASP A 43 -26.91 -6.34 19.38
C ASP A 43 -26.47 -7.42 18.37
N ALA A 44 -26.83 -7.24 17.10
CA ALA A 44 -26.55 -8.20 16.04
C ALA A 44 -25.04 -8.24 15.71
N VAL A 45 -24.36 -9.27 16.20
CA VAL A 45 -22.95 -9.55 15.90
C VAL A 45 -22.83 -10.13 14.49
N ILE A 46 -22.14 -9.42 13.59
CA ILE A 46 -21.93 -9.80 12.20
C ILE A 46 -20.45 -10.12 12.00
N ARG A 47 -20.13 -11.25 11.33
CA ARG A 47 -18.76 -11.55 10.93
C ARG A 47 -18.38 -10.75 9.68
N LYS A 48 -17.26 -10.03 9.75
CA LYS A 48 -16.69 -9.18 8.69
C LYS A 48 -15.30 -9.67 8.33
N ALA A 49 -14.84 -9.34 7.12
CA ALA A 49 -13.45 -9.49 6.70
C ALA A 49 -12.85 -8.09 6.54
N VAL A 50 -11.70 -7.84 7.16
CA VAL A 50 -11.08 -6.50 7.22
C VAL A 50 -9.58 -6.57 6.98
N TYR A 51 -9.03 -5.49 6.43
CA TYR A 51 -7.58 -5.32 6.36
C TYR A 51 -7.03 -4.82 7.71
N ARG A 52 -5.90 -5.38 8.12
CA ARG A 52 -5.16 -5.00 9.34
C ARG A 52 -3.68 -4.92 9.06
N GLU A 53 -3.02 -3.90 9.60
CA GLU A 53 -1.56 -3.75 9.45
C GLU A 53 -0.83 -4.57 10.51
N TYR A 54 0.31 -5.14 10.13
CA TYR A 54 1.20 -5.90 10.99
C TYR A 54 2.56 -5.20 11.11
N THR A 55 3.32 -5.51 12.16
CA THR A 55 4.64 -4.92 12.39
C THR A 55 5.68 -5.36 11.36
N ASP A 56 5.59 -6.61 10.89
CA ASP A 56 6.61 -7.28 10.10
C ASP A 56 6.05 -8.54 9.39
N GLN A 57 6.92 -9.19 8.60
CA GLN A 57 6.64 -10.39 7.79
C GLN A 57 6.18 -11.63 8.58
N SER A 58 6.28 -11.66 9.91
CA SER A 58 5.77 -12.79 10.71
C SER A 58 4.24 -12.83 10.77
N PHE A 59 3.56 -11.72 10.47
CA PHE A 59 2.13 -11.52 10.68
C PHE A 59 1.64 -11.95 12.08
N SER A 60 2.50 -11.81 13.09
CA SER A 60 2.19 -12.17 14.49
C SER A 60 1.61 -11.01 15.29
N THR A 61 2.19 -9.80 15.14
CA THR A 61 1.77 -8.61 15.92
C THR A 61 1.05 -7.61 15.02
N ARG A 62 -0.24 -7.38 15.30
CA ARG A 62 -1.03 -6.31 14.65
C ARG A 62 -0.60 -4.94 15.18
N LYS A 63 -0.56 -3.92 14.30
CA LYS A 63 -0.46 -2.53 14.73
C LYS A 63 -1.78 -2.07 15.40
N PRO A 64 -1.75 -1.11 16.34
CA PRO A 64 -2.96 -0.59 16.98
C PRO A 64 -3.92 0.03 15.96
N VAL A 65 -5.19 -0.36 16.04
CA VAL A 65 -6.29 0.23 15.25
C VAL A 65 -6.98 1.29 16.10
N THR A 66 -7.18 2.49 15.57
CA THR A 66 -7.91 3.56 16.30
C THR A 66 -9.42 3.30 16.27
N SER A 67 -10.14 3.80 17.28
CA SER A 67 -11.61 3.72 17.31
C SER A 67 -12.28 4.42 16.12
N GLN A 68 -11.60 5.41 15.54
CA GLN A 68 -12.04 6.16 14.35
C GLN A 68 -11.89 5.39 13.04
N GLN A 69 -10.95 4.43 12.96
CA GLN A 69 -10.72 3.61 11.76
C GLN A 69 -11.81 2.54 11.58
N GLY A 70 -12.28 1.94 12.67
CA GLY A 70 -13.36 0.95 12.66
C GLY A 70 -13.07 -0.26 11.74
N LEU A 71 -13.91 -0.46 10.73
CA LEU A 71 -13.76 -1.54 9.75
C LEU A 71 -12.75 -1.24 8.64
N LEU A 72 -12.37 0.03 8.43
CA LEU A 72 -11.46 0.39 7.34
C LEU A 72 -10.09 -0.27 7.52
N GLY A 73 -9.46 -0.58 6.40
CA GLY A 73 -8.05 -0.95 6.34
C GLY A 73 -7.12 0.16 6.83
N PRO A 74 -5.85 -0.16 7.13
CA PRO A 74 -4.84 0.86 7.44
C PRO A 74 -4.72 1.91 6.34
N VAL A 75 -4.41 3.15 6.74
CA VAL A 75 -4.14 4.22 5.76
C VAL A 75 -2.72 4.03 5.23
N LEU A 76 -2.62 3.46 4.03
CA LEU A 76 -1.33 3.29 3.36
C LEU A 76 -0.85 4.64 2.84
N ARG A 77 0.43 4.95 3.04
CA ARG A 77 1.04 6.22 2.61
C ARG A 77 2.23 5.95 1.71
N ALA A 78 2.36 6.76 0.67
CA ALA A 78 3.40 6.63 -0.33
C ALA A 78 3.75 7.99 -0.94
N SER A 79 4.94 8.07 -1.53
CA SER A 79 5.46 9.28 -2.16
C SER A 79 5.82 9.01 -3.62
N VAL A 80 5.63 10.00 -4.50
CA VAL A 80 5.98 9.91 -5.92
C VAL A 80 7.46 9.58 -6.11
N GLY A 81 7.75 8.39 -6.66
CA GLY A 81 9.09 7.83 -6.83
C GLY A 81 9.37 6.62 -5.93
N GLU A 82 8.58 6.34 -4.90
CA GLU A 82 8.74 5.14 -4.06
C GLU A 82 8.26 3.86 -4.78
N THR A 83 8.76 2.71 -4.34
CA THR A 83 8.25 1.39 -4.72
C THR A 83 7.60 0.71 -3.52
N LEU A 84 6.29 0.51 -3.55
CA LEU A 84 5.55 -0.15 -2.49
C LEU A 84 5.56 -1.66 -2.69
N LYS A 85 5.93 -2.41 -1.65
CA LYS A 85 5.82 -3.88 -1.58
C LYS A 85 4.77 -4.22 -0.55
N ILE A 86 3.56 -4.53 -1.00
CA ILE A 86 2.42 -4.81 -0.13
C ILE A 86 2.30 -6.32 0.02
N HIS A 87 2.79 -6.84 1.15
CA HIS A 87 2.72 -8.24 1.53
C HIS A 87 1.36 -8.52 2.17
N VAL A 88 0.48 -9.18 1.44
CA VAL A 88 -0.88 -9.45 1.86
C VAL A 88 -1.00 -10.91 2.28
N ARG A 89 -1.27 -11.14 3.57
CA ARG A 89 -1.55 -12.47 4.12
C ARG A 89 -3.05 -12.66 4.32
N ASN A 90 -3.59 -13.76 3.84
CA ASN A 90 -5.00 -14.08 4.04
C ASN A 90 -5.20 -15.04 5.22
N ASN A 91 -5.72 -14.52 6.33
CA ASN A 91 -6.08 -15.29 7.53
C ASN A 91 -7.59 -15.65 7.56
N ALA A 92 -8.37 -15.20 6.56
CA ALA A 92 -9.79 -15.50 6.43
C ALA A 92 -10.05 -16.81 5.67
N LYS A 93 -11.31 -17.28 5.68
CA LYS A 93 -11.68 -18.61 5.15
C LYS A 93 -11.90 -18.68 3.65
N ARG A 94 -11.86 -17.55 2.94
CA ARG A 94 -12.14 -17.46 1.49
C ARG A 94 -11.02 -16.72 0.77
N PRO A 95 -10.76 -17.02 -0.52
CA PRO A 95 -9.82 -16.24 -1.31
C PRO A 95 -10.27 -14.78 -1.40
N PHE A 96 -9.33 -13.87 -1.18
CA PHE A 96 -9.49 -12.42 -1.29
C PHE A 96 -8.24 -11.85 -1.94
N SER A 97 -8.31 -10.68 -2.56
CA SER A 97 -7.16 -10.05 -3.22
C SER A 97 -6.85 -8.68 -2.60
N PHE A 98 -5.82 -8.02 -3.11
CA PHE A 98 -5.61 -6.59 -2.92
C PHE A 98 -5.53 -5.92 -4.29
N TYR A 99 -6.29 -4.86 -4.47
CA TYR A 99 -6.37 -4.09 -5.69
C TYR A 99 -6.53 -2.61 -5.37
N THR A 100 -5.98 -1.74 -6.21
CA THR A 100 -6.15 -0.29 -6.16
C THR A 100 -6.03 0.27 -7.58
N ASP A 101 -6.93 1.18 -7.96
CA ASP A 101 -6.86 1.94 -9.21
C ASP A 101 -5.87 3.12 -9.12
N GLY A 102 -5.63 3.60 -7.89
CA GLY A 102 -4.66 4.64 -7.54
C GLY A 102 -3.19 4.30 -7.77
N LEU A 103 -2.82 3.08 -8.19
CA LEU A 103 -1.44 2.71 -8.56
C LEU A 103 -1.45 1.78 -9.78
N LYS A 104 -1.22 2.36 -10.96
CA LYS A 104 -1.34 1.65 -12.25
C LYS A 104 -0.12 0.81 -12.65
N THR A 105 1.06 1.12 -12.10
CA THR A 105 2.33 0.57 -12.58
C THR A 105 2.79 -0.60 -11.72
N GLN A 106 2.34 -1.81 -12.06
CA GLN A 106 3.01 -3.03 -11.61
C GLN A 106 4.25 -3.27 -12.48
N LYS A 107 5.43 -3.35 -11.86
CA LYS A 107 6.59 -3.93 -12.54
C LYS A 107 6.43 -5.45 -12.50
N ASN A 108 6.52 -6.10 -13.66
CA ASN A 108 6.59 -7.56 -13.78
C ASN A 108 7.95 -8.05 -13.25
N ILE A 109 8.10 -8.02 -11.92
CA ILE A 109 9.24 -8.57 -11.18
C ILE A 109 8.90 -10.03 -10.86
N THR A 110 9.86 -10.92 -11.06
CA THR A 110 9.78 -12.32 -10.62
C THR A 110 9.40 -12.39 -9.12
N GLY A 111 8.24 -12.97 -8.81
CA GLY A 111 7.70 -13.05 -7.44
C GLY A 111 6.63 -12.01 -7.06
N SER A 112 6.30 -11.06 -7.95
CA SER A 112 5.17 -10.14 -7.79
C SER A 112 3.87 -10.81 -8.27
N ALA A 113 2.81 -10.76 -7.46
CA ALA A 113 1.50 -11.28 -7.83
C ALA A 113 0.76 -10.29 -8.74
N THR A 114 0.23 -10.74 -9.89
CA THR A 114 -0.54 -9.90 -10.83
C THR A 114 -1.65 -9.15 -10.11
N LEU A 115 -1.92 -7.89 -10.49
CA LEU A 115 -2.99 -7.07 -9.90
C LEU A 115 -4.31 -7.86 -9.75
N GLY A 116 -4.92 -7.79 -8.57
CA GLY A 116 -6.18 -8.48 -8.28
C GLY A 116 -6.07 -10.01 -8.09
N SER A 117 -4.89 -10.63 -8.24
CA SER A 117 -4.71 -12.08 -8.01
C SER A 117 -5.24 -12.49 -6.63
N PRO A 118 -6.04 -13.55 -6.50
CA PRO A 118 -6.52 -14.00 -5.19
C PRO A 118 -5.39 -14.55 -4.31
N VAL A 119 -5.29 -14.05 -3.08
CA VAL A 119 -4.55 -14.66 -1.98
C VAL A 119 -5.41 -15.79 -1.40
N SER A 120 -4.97 -17.04 -1.53
CA SER A 120 -5.64 -18.20 -0.92
C SER A 120 -5.59 -18.15 0.62
N PRO A 121 -6.60 -18.70 1.32
CA PRO A 121 -6.57 -18.86 2.78
C PRO A 121 -5.28 -19.50 3.28
N GLY A 122 -4.66 -18.91 4.31
CA GLY A 122 -3.39 -19.36 4.89
C GLY A 122 -2.13 -18.98 4.09
N SER A 123 -2.27 -18.37 2.92
CA SER A 123 -1.15 -17.95 2.06
C SER A 123 -0.85 -16.45 2.16
N THR A 124 0.31 -16.06 1.64
CA THR A 124 0.75 -14.66 1.52
C THR A 124 1.17 -14.39 0.07
N LEU A 125 0.74 -13.28 -0.51
CA LEU A 125 1.20 -12.79 -1.82
C LEU A 125 1.76 -11.36 -1.68
N THR A 126 2.69 -10.99 -2.56
CA THR A 126 3.27 -9.64 -2.58
C THR A 126 2.86 -8.91 -3.84
N TYR A 127 2.20 -7.75 -3.69
CA TYR A 127 1.88 -6.85 -4.79
C TYR A 127 2.90 -5.71 -4.80
N ILE A 128 3.55 -5.48 -5.96
CA ILE A 128 4.61 -4.48 -6.08
C ILE A 128 4.17 -3.36 -7.03
N TYR A 129 4.11 -2.14 -6.50
CA TYR A 129 3.66 -0.95 -7.21
C TYR A 129 4.79 0.08 -7.29
N ILE A 130 5.03 0.63 -8.48
CA ILE A 130 5.87 1.82 -8.64
C ILE A 130 4.96 3.05 -8.62
N VAL A 131 5.26 3.98 -7.72
CA VAL A 131 4.47 5.21 -7.55
C VAL A 131 4.97 6.27 -8.54
N THR A 132 4.52 6.20 -9.80
CA THR A 132 4.97 7.14 -10.84
C THR A 132 4.12 8.43 -10.88
N ASP A 133 2.89 8.37 -11.38
CA ASP A 133 2.12 9.57 -11.79
C ASP A 133 0.69 9.63 -11.24
N ASN A 134 0.34 8.69 -10.35
CA ASN A 134 -1.00 8.61 -9.75
C ASN A 134 -1.11 9.38 -8.41
N GLY A 135 -0.04 10.10 -8.04
CA GLY A 135 -0.07 11.13 -7.01
C GLY A 135 -0.66 12.44 -7.54
N PRO A 136 -0.35 13.58 -6.90
CA PRO A 136 -0.64 14.90 -7.45
C PRO A 136 -0.05 15.08 -8.85
N LYS A 137 -0.64 15.98 -9.64
CA LYS A 137 -0.16 16.27 -11.00
C LYS A 137 1.30 16.76 -10.95
N SER A 138 2.13 16.33 -11.89
CA SER A 138 3.48 16.89 -12.04
C SER A 138 3.44 18.43 -12.12
N GLY A 139 4.25 19.10 -11.30
CA GLY A 139 4.17 20.55 -11.05
C GLY A 139 3.31 20.98 -9.84
N SER A 140 2.72 20.03 -9.11
CA SER A 140 2.08 20.25 -7.80
C SER A 140 3.09 20.72 -6.74
N SER A 141 2.58 21.32 -5.67
CA SER A 141 3.41 21.78 -4.55
C SER A 141 3.90 20.60 -3.70
N ALA A 142 5.04 20.78 -3.04
CA ALA A 142 5.50 19.87 -2.00
C ALA A 142 4.41 19.71 -0.92
N GLY A 143 4.03 18.46 -0.63
CA GLY A 143 2.97 18.15 0.34
C GLY A 143 1.55 18.08 -0.23
N ASP A 144 1.32 18.34 -1.52
CA ASP A 144 0.07 17.95 -2.18
C ASP A 144 -0.10 16.42 -2.09
N CYS A 145 -1.33 15.94 -1.93
CA CYS A 145 -1.63 14.50 -1.86
C CYS A 145 -2.93 14.14 -2.60
N VAL A 146 -2.94 12.98 -3.23
CA VAL A 146 -4.13 12.34 -3.81
C VAL A 146 -4.54 11.15 -2.94
N THR A 147 -5.84 10.98 -2.72
CA THR A 147 -6.40 9.86 -1.96
C THR A 147 -7.17 8.94 -2.89
N SER A 148 -6.86 7.65 -2.84
CA SER A 148 -7.52 6.57 -3.58
C SER A 148 -7.97 5.47 -2.62
N LEU A 149 -8.79 4.54 -3.10
CA LEU A 149 -9.20 3.37 -2.34
C LEU A 149 -8.40 2.14 -2.77
N TYR A 150 -8.20 1.23 -1.83
CA TYR A 150 -7.82 -0.14 -2.13
C TYR A 150 -8.86 -1.11 -1.55
N TYR A 151 -9.09 -2.21 -2.23
CA TYR A 151 -10.15 -3.18 -1.91
C TYR A 151 -9.80 -4.59 -2.44
N SER A 152 -10.57 -5.60 -2.03
CA SER A 152 -10.50 -6.93 -2.66
C SER A 152 -11.47 -6.97 -3.84
N ASP A 153 -11.00 -7.54 -4.96
CA ASP A 153 -11.69 -7.56 -6.25
C ASP A 153 -11.96 -8.99 -6.76
N VAL A 154 -11.88 -10.01 -5.87
CA VAL A 154 -12.24 -11.40 -6.21
C VAL A 154 -13.75 -11.51 -6.43
N ASN A 155 -14.52 -10.83 -5.59
CA ASN A 155 -15.92 -10.52 -5.85
C ASN A 155 -16.20 -9.11 -5.29
N PHE A 156 -15.92 -8.08 -6.10
CA PHE A 156 -16.02 -6.66 -5.72
C PHE A 156 -17.19 -6.34 -4.77
N LEU A 157 -18.42 -6.71 -5.18
CA LEU A 157 -19.64 -6.42 -4.42
C LEU A 157 -19.71 -7.18 -3.09
N GLN A 158 -19.29 -8.44 -3.05
CA GLN A 158 -19.34 -9.22 -1.80
C GLN A 158 -18.18 -8.88 -0.86
N ASP A 159 -17.02 -8.56 -1.40
CA ASP A 159 -15.78 -8.30 -0.64
C ASP A 159 -15.83 -6.93 0.03
N THR A 160 -16.25 -5.89 -0.69
CA THR A 160 -16.51 -4.55 -0.14
C THR A 160 -17.61 -4.60 0.94
N ASN A 161 -18.72 -5.29 0.67
CA ASN A 161 -19.77 -5.53 1.68
C ASN A 161 -19.30 -6.39 2.87
N SER A 162 -18.27 -7.23 2.69
CA SER A 162 -17.63 -7.97 3.79
C SER A 162 -16.77 -7.07 4.69
N GLY A 163 -16.32 -5.91 4.19
CA GLY A 163 -15.51 -4.93 4.91
C GLY A 163 -14.12 -4.67 4.33
N LEU A 164 -13.77 -5.26 3.18
CA LEU A 164 -12.43 -5.18 2.58
C LEU A 164 -12.23 -3.90 1.76
N VAL A 165 -12.15 -2.77 2.46
CA VAL A 165 -11.85 -1.45 1.89
C VAL A 165 -10.86 -0.70 2.80
N GLY A 166 -9.87 -0.02 2.22
CA GLY A 166 -8.99 0.91 2.91
C GLY A 166 -8.58 2.08 2.02
N MET A 167 -7.78 2.98 2.58
CA MET A 167 -7.36 4.22 1.92
C MET A 167 -5.87 4.20 1.59
N LEU A 168 -5.53 4.59 0.37
CA LEU A 168 -4.18 4.89 -0.06
C LEU A 168 -4.04 6.40 -0.23
N ILE A 169 -3.01 6.99 0.36
CA ILE A 169 -2.65 8.40 0.18
C ILE A 169 -1.28 8.46 -0.50
N VAL A 170 -1.25 9.00 -1.72
CA VAL A 170 -0.02 9.26 -2.48
C VAL A 170 0.27 10.75 -2.46
N CYS A 171 1.42 11.15 -1.93
CA CYS A 171 1.84 12.54 -1.86
C CYS A 171 2.97 12.85 -2.85
N GLN A 172 3.04 14.11 -3.29
CA GLN A 172 4.22 14.61 -3.98
C GLN A 172 5.37 14.65 -2.97
N LEU A 173 6.52 14.06 -3.31
CA LEU A 173 7.70 14.09 -2.46
C LEU A 173 8.09 15.56 -2.20
N GLY A 174 8.28 15.90 -0.93
CA GLY A 174 8.83 17.19 -0.57
C GLY A 174 10.25 17.32 -1.10
N ILE A 175 10.65 18.54 -1.48
CA ILE A 175 12.08 18.85 -1.52
C ILE A 175 12.50 19.02 -0.07
N ASP A 176 12.98 17.93 0.53
CA ASP A 176 13.68 17.97 1.81
C ASP A 176 15.00 18.75 1.56
N ASN A 177 15.01 20.04 1.92
CA ASN A 177 16.17 20.94 1.85
C ASN A 177 17.17 20.66 2.97
#